data_AF-D3PHR3-F1
#
_entry.id   AF-D3PHR3-F1
#
_cell.length_a   1.000
_cell.length_b   1.000
_cell.length_c   1.000
_cell.angle_alpha   90.00
_cell.angle_beta   90.00
_cell.angle_gamma   90.00
#
_symmetry.space_group_name_H-M   'P 1'
#
loop_
_entity.id
_entity.type
_entity.pdbx_description
1 polymer ?
#
loop_
_entity_poly.entity_id
_entity_poly.type
_entity_poly.pdbx_seq_one_letter_code
_entity_poly.pdbx_strand_id
1 'polypeptide(L)'
;MKRVVISTAKAPAAIGPYSQAVKAGNTLYISGQIGLDPTTMQIVNGGVTGQARQVLKNFGEVLKAANCTFDNVVKTTVLLKRSSSSCCV
;
A
#
# COMPACT_ATOMS: atom_id res chain seq x y z
N MET A 1 11.28 -21.08 -9.40
CA MET A 1 10.09 -20.24 -9.15
C MET A 1 10.20 -18.95 -9.95
N LYS A 2 9.13 -18.51 -10.64
CA LYS A 2 9.16 -17.27 -11.44
C LYS A 2 8.74 -16.09 -10.57
N ARG A 3 9.55 -15.03 -10.58
CA ARG A 3 9.23 -13.73 -9.97
C ARG A 3 8.38 -12.92 -10.94
N VAL A 4 7.25 -12.38 -10.49
CA VAL A 4 6.42 -11.45 -11.27
C VAL A 4 6.28 -10.13 -10.52
N VAL A 5 6.61 -9.03 -11.20
CA VAL A 5 6.44 -7.68 -10.67
C VAL A 5 5.02 -7.21 -10.93
N ILE A 6 4.36 -6.68 -9.91
CA ILE A 6 3.03 -6.09 -10.00
C ILE A 6 3.17 -4.57 -9.94
N SER A 7 2.51 -3.90 -10.88
CA SER A 7 2.49 -2.44 -11.00
C SER A 7 1.12 -1.97 -11.45
N THR A 8 0.64 -0.84 -10.94
CA THR A 8 -0.60 -0.17 -11.31
C THR A 8 -0.45 1.34 -11.25
N ALA A 9 -1.10 2.03 -12.19
CA ALA A 9 -1.19 3.49 -12.19
C ALA A 9 -2.19 4.04 -11.14
N LYS A 10 -2.98 3.16 -10.51
CA LYS A 10 -4.00 3.55 -9.51
C LYS A 10 -3.46 3.57 -8.08
N ALA A 11 -2.18 3.26 -7.88
CA ALA A 11 -1.47 3.36 -6.62
C ALA A 11 -0.17 4.17 -6.83
N PRO A 12 0.41 4.76 -5.77
CA PRO A 12 1.62 5.56 -5.89
C PRO A 12 2.74 4.80 -6.60
N ALA A 13 3.34 5.44 -7.60
CA ALA A 13 4.38 4.83 -8.41
C ALA A 13 5.59 4.45 -7.55
N ALA A 14 6.21 3.30 -7.85
CA ALA A 14 7.44 2.87 -7.20
C ALA A 14 8.63 3.68 -7.73
N ILE A 15 8.85 4.88 -7.17
CA ILE A 15 9.98 5.75 -7.53
C ILE A 15 11.22 5.33 -6.72
N GLY A 16 12.02 4.42 -7.27
CA GLY A 16 13.25 3.92 -6.65
C GLY A 16 13.52 2.44 -6.95
N PRO A 17 14.54 1.83 -6.32
CA PRO A 17 14.89 0.42 -6.53
C PRO A 17 13.94 -0.54 -5.78
N TYR A 18 12.64 -0.40 -5.98
CA TYR A 18 11.61 -1.26 -5.41
C TYR A 18 10.44 -1.47 -6.39
N SER A 19 9.51 -2.34 -6.02
CA SER A 19 8.30 -2.64 -6.80
C SER A 19 7.08 -2.51 -5.90
N GLN A 20 5.92 -2.08 -6.42
CA GLN A 20 4.70 -1.95 -5.60
C GLN A 20 4.31 -3.29 -4.94
N ALA A 21 4.41 -4.38 -5.70
CA ALA A 21 4.36 -5.73 -5.17
C ALA A 21 5.13 -6.71 -6.05
N VAL A 22 5.48 -7.86 -5.49
CA VAL A 22 6.16 -8.97 -6.17
C VAL A 22 5.47 -10.27 -5.80
N LYS A 23 5.05 -11.03 -6.82
CA LYS A 23 4.54 -12.39 -6.65
C LYS A 23 5.67 -13.40 -6.85
N ALA A 24 5.83 -14.30 -5.89
CA ALA A 24 6.78 -15.40 -5.94
C ALA A 24 6.02 -16.71 -5.61
N GLY A 25 5.75 -17.51 -6.65
CA GLY A 25 4.86 -18.66 -6.51
C GLY A 25 3.45 -18.22 -6.12
N ASN A 26 2.97 -18.71 -4.98
CA ASN A 26 1.61 -18.43 -4.48
C ASN A 26 1.57 -17.28 -3.46
N THR A 27 2.71 -16.70 -3.12
CA THR A 27 2.79 -15.62 -2.13
C THR A 27 2.98 -14.27 -2.83
N LEU A 28 2.19 -13.28 -2.43
CA LEU A 28 2.29 -11.90 -2.88
C LEU A 28 2.92 -11.06 -1.77
N TYR A 29 4.09 -10.47 -2.06
CA TYR A 29 4.76 -9.52 -1.17
C TYR A 29 4.44 -8.11 -1.63
N ILE A 30 3.78 -7.33 -0.79
CA ILE A 30 3.38 -5.95 -1.09
C ILE A 30 4.30 -5.01 -0.33
N SER A 31 4.82 -3.98 -1.01
CA SER A 31 5.62 -2.94 -0.38
C SER A 31 4.77 -2.07 0.55
N GLY A 32 5.43 -1.39 1.49
CA GLY A 32 4.77 -0.45 2.40
C GLY A 32 3.95 0.59 1.62
N GLN A 33 2.67 0.68 1.94
CA GLN A 33 1.77 1.66 1.36
C GLN A 33 1.69 2.87 2.29
N ILE A 34 1.75 4.07 1.70
CA ILE A 34 1.64 5.34 2.41
C ILE A 34 0.40 6.12 1.92
N GLY A 35 -0.05 7.07 2.75
CA GLY A 35 -1.24 7.89 2.49
C GLY A 35 -1.02 8.97 1.43
N LEU A 36 -0.33 8.63 0.34
CA LEU A 36 -0.16 9.48 -0.83
C LEU A 36 -1.34 9.30 -1.79
N ASP A 37 -1.83 10.40 -2.32
CA ASP A 37 -2.72 10.38 -3.47
C ASP A 37 -1.92 10.05 -4.74
N PRO A 38 -2.30 9.01 -5.51
CA PRO A 38 -1.55 8.56 -6.69
C PRO A 38 -1.57 9.57 -7.86
N THR A 39 -2.52 10.50 -7.87
CA THR A 39 -2.64 11.54 -8.90
C THR A 39 -1.83 12.77 -8.56
N THR A 40 -1.91 13.25 -7.31
CA THR A 40 -1.19 14.47 -6.88
C THR A 40 0.21 14.19 -6.34
N MET A 41 0.50 12.94 -5.96
CA MET A 41 1.73 12.53 -5.28
C MET A 41 1.97 13.30 -3.97
N GLN A 42 0.90 13.79 -3.33
CA GLN A 42 0.93 14.48 -2.04
C GLN A 42 0.25 13.66 -0.95
N ILE A 43 0.62 13.92 0.31
CA ILE A 43 -0.03 13.31 1.47
C ILE A 43 -1.44 13.87 1.57
N VAL A 44 -2.43 12.99 1.71
CA VAL A 44 -3.82 13.41 1.85
C VAL A 44 -4.05 14.19 3.15
N ASN A 45 -4.94 15.17 3.07
CA ASN A 45 -5.43 15.90 4.25
C ASN A 45 -6.32 15.00 5.14
N GLY A 46 -6.54 15.42 6.39
CA GLY A 46 -7.38 14.67 7.35
C GLY A 46 -6.62 13.82 8.36
N GLY A 47 -5.32 14.09 8.53
CA GLY A 47 -4.49 13.47 9.56
C GLY A 47 -4.38 11.95 9.42
N VAL A 48 -4.26 11.24 10.56
CA VAL A 48 -4.08 9.78 10.58
C VAL A 48 -5.23 9.03 9.91
N THR A 49 -6.47 9.47 10.11
CA THR A 49 -7.65 8.80 9.54
C THR A 49 -7.70 8.96 8.01
N GLY A 50 -7.41 10.15 7.50
CA GLY A 50 -7.31 10.41 6.07
C GLY A 50 -6.21 9.56 5.43
N GLN A 51 -5.02 9.56 6.04
CA GLN A 51 -3.89 8.77 5.58
C GLN A 51 -4.18 7.27 5.62
N ALA A 52 -4.79 6.75 6.69
CA ALA A 52 -5.14 5.33 6.82
C ALA A 52 -6.12 4.90 5.73
N ARG A 53 -7.15 5.70 5.43
CA ARG A 53 -8.08 5.43 4.32
C ARG A 53 -7.35 5.40 2.98
N GLN A 54 -6.44 6.35 2.74
CA GLN A 54 -5.68 6.39 1.50
C GLN A 54 -4.70 5.22 1.37
N VAL A 55 -4.04 4.83 2.47
CA VAL A 55 -3.17 3.64 2.53
C VAL A 55 -3.96 2.38 2.12
N LEU A 56 -5.15 2.18 2.71
CA LEU A 56 -5.99 1.02 2.39
C LEU A 56 -6.50 1.06 0.95
N LYS A 57 -6.83 2.24 0.42
CA LYS A 57 -7.22 2.41 -0.98
C LYS A 57 -6.08 2.03 -1.93
N ASN A 58 -4.88 2.55 -1.69
CA ASN A 58 -3.68 2.22 -2.47
C ASN A 58 -3.36 0.72 -2.40
N PHE A 59 -3.43 0.15 -1.21
CA PHE A 59 -3.22 -1.28 -0.97
C PHE A 59 -4.23 -2.15 -1.74
N GLY A 60 -5.51 -1.77 -1.72
CA GLY A 60 -6.56 -2.45 -2.48
C GLY A 60 -6.34 -2.40 -3.99
N GLU A 61 -5.85 -1.29 -4.53
CA GLU A 61 -5.54 -1.18 -5.96
C GLU A 61 -4.34 -2.05 -6.38
N VAL A 62 -3.33 -2.20 -5.51
CA VAL A 62 -2.21 -3.13 -5.74
C VAL A 62 -2.67 -4.58 -5.68
N LEU A 63 -3.55 -4.94 -4.74
CA LEU A 63 -4.16 -6.27 -4.68
C LEU A 63 -4.95 -6.60 -5.95
N LYS A 64 -5.79 -5.68 -6.42
CA LYS A 64 -6.55 -5.84 -7.67
C LYS A 64 -5.63 -6.05 -8.87
N ALA A 65 -4.51 -5.34 -8.93
CA ALA A 65 -3.50 -5.52 -10.00
C ALA A 65 -2.85 -6.92 -9.98
N ALA A 66 -2.88 -7.61 -8.83
CA ALA A 66 -2.45 -9.00 -8.69
C ALA A 66 -3.58 -10.02 -8.83
N ASN A 67 -4.80 -9.60 -9.17
CA ASN A 67 -6.04 -10.40 -9.14
C ASN A 67 -6.38 -10.96 -7.75
N CYS A 68 -6.17 -10.18 -6.70
CA CYS A 68 -6.50 -10.51 -5.32
C CYS A 68 -7.49 -9.50 -4.70
N THR A 69 -8.13 -9.91 -3.61
CA THR A 69 -8.99 -9.07 -2.75
C THR A 69 -8.40 -8.99 -1.34
N PHE A 70 -9.06 -8.23 -0.45
CA PHE A 70 -8.66 -8.17 0.96
C PHE A 70 -8.80 -9.52 1.68
N ASP A 71 -9.66 -10.42 1.21
CA ASP A 71 -9.82 -11.76 1.79
C ASP A 71 -8.58 -12.64 1.61
N ASN A 72 -7.71 -12.30 0.66
CA ASN A 72 -6.45 -13.02 0.45
C ASN A 72 -5.33 -12.57 1.42
N VAL A 73 -5.59 -11.55 2.25
CA VAL A 73 -4.58 -10.98 3.15
C VAL A 73 -4.49 -11.80 4.42
N VAL A 74 -3.37 -12.50 4.58
CA VAL A 74 -3.10 -13.34 5.77
C VAL A 74 -2.33 -12.62 6.87
N LYS A 75 -1.57 -11.57 6.52
CA LYS A 75 -0.72 -10.82 7.44
C LYS A 75 -0.53 -9.39 6.95
N THR A 76 -0.64 -8.44 7.86
CA THR A 76 -0.27 -7.03 7.65
C THR A 76 0.67 -6.55 8.74
N THR A 77 1.50 -5.56 8.41
CA THR A 77 2.34 -4.84 9.38
C THR A 77 2.01 -3.37 9.25
N VAL A 78 1.43 -2.78 10.29
CA VAL A 78 1.06 -1.37 10.32
C VAL A 78 2.12 -0.62 11.11
N LEU A 79 2.83 0.29 10.44
CA LEU A 79 3.84 1.15 11.07
C LEU A 79 3.25 2.54 11.26
N LEU A 80 3.11 2.95 12.52
CA LEU A 80 2.59 4.28 12.89
C LEU A 80 3.74 5.17 13.35
N LYS A 81 3.83 6.37 12.78
CA LYS A 81 4.74 7.40 13.29
C LYS A 81 4.07 8.12 14.44
N ARG A 82 4.63 8.00 15.65
CA ARG A 82 4.18 8.75 16.81
C ARG A 82 5.03 10.02 16.99
N SER A 83 4.55 11.14 16.46
CA SER A 83 4.88 12.47 17.01
C SER A 83 3.79 12.79 18.04
N SER A 84 4.17 13.14 19.26
CA SER A 84 3.26 13.37 20.40
C SER A 84 2.09 14.31 20.09
N SER A 85 0.95 13.74 19.67
CA SER A 85 -0.38 14.30 19.81
C SER A 85 -1.36 13.15 19.65
N SER A 86 -2.08 12.85 20.73
CA SER A 86 -2.96 11.72 20.96
C SER A 86 -3.87 11.38 19.78
N CYS A 87 -3.71 10.18 19.22
CA CYS A 87 -4.83 9.37 18.73
C CYS A 87 -4.32 7.94 18.52
N CYS A 88 -4.54 7.09 19.52
CA CYS A 88 -4.43 5.64 19.37
C CYS A 88 -5.60 5.17 18.52
N VAL A 89 -5.29 4.41 17.46
CA VAL A 89 -6.17 3.36 16.93
C VAL A 89 -5.40 2.04 17.00
#